data_AF-A0AAN5BVB6-F1
#
_entry.id   AF-A0AAN5BVB6-F1
#
_cell.length_a   1.000
_cell.length_b   1.000
_cell.length_c   1.000
_cell.angle_alpha   90.00
_cell.angle_beta   90.00
_cell.angle_gamma   90.00
#
_symmetry.space_group_name_H-M   'P 1'
#
loop_
_entity.id
_entity.type
_entity.pdbx_description
1 polymer ?
#
loop_
_entity_poly.entity_id
_entity_poly.type
_entity_poly.pdbx_seq_one_letter_code
_entity_poly.pdbx_strand_id
1 'polypeptide(L)' 'MEANVRAIEKDGLVWSASKWVPIGFGIKKLQINLVVEDEKVSLDELQEQIQEDEDHVQSTDIAAMQKL' A
#
# COMPACT_ATOMS: atom_id res chain seq x y z
N MET A 1 -2.90 -0.98 -11.04
CA MET A 1 -2.38 -1.29 -9.68
C MET A 1 -1.51 -0.17 -9.08
N GLU A 2 -0.19 -0.04 -9.31
CA GLU A 2 0.62 0.97 -8.57
C GLU A 2 0.12 2.41 -8.74
N ALA A 3 -0.27 2.80 -9.96
CA ALA A 3 -0.83 4.12 -10.21
C ALA A 3 -2.12 4.37 -9.42
N ASN A 4 -2.96 3.35 -9.25
CA ASN A 4 -4.22 3.42 -8.48
C ASN A 4 -3.92 3.58 -6.99
N VAL A 5 -2.95 2.83 -6.46
CA VAL A 5 -2.49 2.98 -5.06
C VAL A 5 -1.97 4.39 -4.79
N ARG A 6 -1.12 4.92 -5.69
CA ARG A 6 -0.56 6.28 -5.57
C ARG A 6 -1.59 7.39 -5.77
N ALA A 7 -2.73 7.10 -6.40
CA ALA A 7 -3.81 8.06 -6.57
C ALA A 7 -4.61 8.31 -5.29
N ILE A 8 -4.42 7.48 -4.25
CA ILE A 8 -4.98 7.73 -2.92
C ILE A 8 -4.20 8.87 -2.27
N GLU A 9 -4.87 10.02 -2.12
CA GLU A 9 -4.36 11.21 -1.46
C GLU A 9 -5.09 11.42 -0.13
N LYS A 10 -4.35 11.51 0.98
CA LYS A 10 -4.85 11.83 2.33
C LYS A 10 -3.89 12.79 3.01
N ASP A 11 -4.40 13.68 3.87
CA ASP A 11 -3.54 14.49 4.73
C ASP A 11 -2.74 13.59 5.69
N GLY A 12 -1.44 13.84 5.80
CA GLY A 12 -0.53 13.02 6.58
C GLY A 12 -0.11 11.69 5.93
N LEU A 13 -0.45 11.40 4.67
CA LEU A 13 0.02 10.21 3.92
C LEU A 13 1.07 10.61 2.88
N VAL A 14 2.24 9.94 2.92
CA VAL A 14 3.30 10.13 1.92
C VAL A 14 3.73 8.79 1.34
N TRP A 15 3.50 8.59 0.04
CA TRP A 15 4.00 7.45 -0.71
C TRP A 15 5.50 7.59 -1.05
N SER A 16 6.26 6.51 -0.91
CA SER A 16 7.71 6.48 -1.15
C SER A 16 8.08 5.47 -2.24
N ALA A 17 9.28 4.89 -2.16
CA ALA A 17 9.77 3.89 -3.09
C ALA A 17 8.90 2.63 -3.11
N SER A 18 8.79 2.03 -4.29
CA SER A 18 8.07 0.79 -4.55
C SER A 18 8.94 -0.18 -5.36
N LYS A 19 8.62 -1.47 -5.29
CA LYS A 19 9.22 -2.51 -6.13
C LYS A 19 8.27 -3.67 -6.33
N TRP A 20 8.45 -4.39 -7.44
CA TRP A 20 7.77 -5.67 -7.68
C TRP A 20 8.61 -6.82 -7.14
N VAL A 21 8.06 -7.59 -6.21
CA VAL A 21 8.72 -8.71 -5.55
C VAL A 21 8.13 -10.03 -6.05
N PRO A 22 8.93 -10.93 -6.65
CA PRO A 22 8.46 -12.27 -7.03
C PRO A 22 8.03 -13.08 -5.79
N ILE A 23 6.89 -13.77 -5.89
CA ILE A 23 6.39 -14.67 -4.85
C ILE A 23 6.27 -16.14 -5.30
N GLY A 24 6.65 -16.43 -6.55
CA GLY A 24 6.62 -17.77 -7.14
C GLY A 24 5.68 -17.86 -8.35
N PHE A 25 5.83 -18.92 -9.15
CA PHE A 25 4.94 -19.25 -10.28
C PHE A 25 4.69 -18.09 -11.28
N GLY A 26 5.67 -17.21 -11.48
CA GLY A 26 5.55 -16.04 -12.36
C GLY A 26 4.78 -14.86 -11.76
N ILE A 27 4.25 -14.98 -10.53
CA ILE A 27 3.49 -13.95 -9.83
C ILE A 27 4.44 -13.01 -9.09
N LYS A 28 4.13 -11.71 -9.13
CA LYS A 28 4.82 -10.66 -8.37
C LYS A 28 3.81 -9.87 -7.55
N LYS A 29 4.19 -9.52 -6.31
CA LYS A 29 3.46 -8.55 -5.50
C LYS A 29 4.10 -7.18 -5.59
N LEU A 30 3.30 -6.11 -5.47
CA LEU A 30 3.82 -4.78 -5.23
C LEU A 30 4.20 -4.64 -3.77
N GLN A 31 5.42 -4.21 -3.50
CA GLN A 31 5.84 -3.77 -2.18
C GLN A 31 6.10 -2.26 -2.27
N ILE A 32 5.34 -1.47 -1.51
CA ILE A 32 5.41 -0.01 -1.51
C ILE A 32 5.62 0.49 -0.08
N ASN A 33 6.51 1.47 0.07
CA ASN A 33 6.75 2.15 1.33
C ASN A 33 5.87 3.40 1.43
N LEU A 34 5.44 3.72 2.64
CA LEU A 34 4.67 4.91 2.96
C LEU A 34 5.05 5.43 4.34
N VAL A 35 4.83 6.71 4.57
CA VAL A 35 4.94 7.37 5.88
C VAL A 35 3.57 7.95 6.21
N VAL A 36 3.13 7.77 7.46
CA VAL A 36 1.86 8.29 7.97
C VAL A 36 2.05 9.15 9.20
N GLU A 37 1.18 10.14 9.35
CA GLU A 37 0.90 10.78 10.63
C GLU A 37 -0.14 9.92 11.39
N ASP A 38 0.26 9.30 12.50
CA ASP A 38 -0.55 8.34 13.28
C ASP A 38 -1.94 8.90 13.69
N GLU A 39 -2.03 10.21 13.96
CA GLU A 39 -3.29 10.85 14.38
C GLU A 39 -4.26 11.12 13.21
N LYS A 40 -3.82 10.97 11.96
CA LYS A 40 -4.58 11.36 10.76
C LYS A 40 -4.91 10.20 9.82
N VAL A 41 -4.05 9.18 9.77
CA VAL A 41 -4.18 8.10 8.80
C VAL A 41 -4.27 6.77 9.52
N SER A 42 -5.44 6.15 9.43
CA SER A 42 -5.62 4.74 9.82
C SER A 42 -5.06 3.83 8.73
N LEU A 43 -4.17 2.91 9.10
CA LEU A 43 -3.65 1.90 8.18
C LEU A 43 -4.73 0.92 7.75
N ASP A 44 -5.66 0.56 8.63
CA ASP A 44 -6.75 -0.37 8.31
C ASP A 44 -7.67 0.23 7.22
N GLU A 45 -8.07 1.50 7.37
CA GLU A 45 -8.89 2.20 6.37
C GLU A 45 -8.14 2.37 5.03
N LEU A 46 -6.82 2.63 5.09
CA LEU A 46 -5.99 2.73 3.89
C LEU A 46 -5.92 1.37 3.16
N GLN A 47 -5.78 0.27 3.89
CA GLN A 47 -5.79 -1.07 3.33
C GLN A 47 -7.14 -1.41 2.68
N GLU A 48 -8.25 -1.09 3.34
CA GLU A 48 -9.60 -1.25 2.79
C GLU A 48 -9.77 -0.46 1.49
N GLN A 49 -9.37 0.82 1.47
CA GLN A 49 -9.46 1.66 0.28
C GLN A 49 -8.61 1.14 -0.89
N ILE A 50 -7.45 0.54 -0.62
CA ILE A 50 -6.63 -0.10 -1.66
C ILE A 50 -7.31 -1.36 -2.21
N GLN A 51 -8.01 -2.11 -1.35
CA GLN A 51 -8.71 -3.35 -1.74
C GLN A 51 -9.99 -3.09 -2.55
N GLU A 52 -10.49 -1.85 -2.61
CA GLU A 52 -11.60 -1.47 -3.50
C GLU A 52 -11.26 -1.66 -4.99
N ASP A 53 -9.98 -1.68 -5.37
CA ASP A 53 -9.51 -2.02 -6.72
C ASP A 53 -9.53 -3.54 -6.96
N GLU A 54 -10.72 -4.15 -6.89
CA GLU A 54 -10.95 -5.61 -6.97
C GLU A 54 -10.43 -6.24 -8.27
N ASP A 55 -10.29 -5.45 -9.34
CA ASP A 55 -9.73 -5.90 -10.62
C ASP A 55 -8.22 -6.18 -10.56
N HIS A 56 -7.50 -5.59 -9.59
CA HIS A 56 -6.04 -5.68 -9.49
C HIS A 56 -5.52 -6.13 -8.13
N VAL A 57 -6.27 -5.93 -7.05
CA VAL A 57 -5.83 -6.18 -5.67
C VAL A 57 -6.60 -7.37 -5.09
N GLN A 58 -5.88 -8.46 -4.83
CA GLN A 58 -6.46 -9.64 -4.18
C GLN A 58 -6.45 -9.54 -2.65
N SER A 59 -5.42 -8.93 -2.08
CA SER A 59 -5.28 -8.63 -0.64
C SER A 59 -4.17 -7.61 -0.42
N THR A 60 -4.07 -7.10 0.81
CA THR A 60 -2.96 -6.25 1.27
C THR A 60 -2.46 -6.74 2.61
N ASP A 61 -1.15 -6.65 2.85
CA ASP A 61 -0.52 -7.04 4.12
C ASP A 61 0.59 -6.06 4.50
N ILE A 62 0.79 -5.86 5.81
CA ILE A 62 1.92 -5.08 6.33
C ILE A 62 3.19 -5.95 6.30
N ALA A 63 4.12 -5.61 5.40
CA ALA A 63 5.38 -6.33 5.30
C ALA A 63 6.34 -6.03 6.47
N ALA A 64 6.37 -4.77 6.93
CA ALA A 64 7.12 -4.29 8.08
C ALA A 64 6.61 -2.89 8.47
N MET A 65 6.74 -2.53 9.75
CA MET A 65 6.40 -1.20 10.27
C MET A 65 7.42 -0.77 11.32
N GLN A 66 7.85 0.50 11.29
CA GLN A 66 8.73 1.10 12.28
C GLN A 66 8.27 2.53 12.58
N LYS A 67 8.47 2.98 13.81
CA LYS A 67 8.30 4.40 14.15
C LYS A 67 9.48 5.21 13.59
N LEU A 68 9.18 6.40 13.08
CA LEU A 68 10.14 7.41 12.67
C LEU A 68 10.56 8.28 13.85
#